data_AF-A0A7S1S442-F1
#
_entry.id   AF-A0A7S1S442-F1
#
_cell.length_a   1.000
_cell.length_b   1.000
_cell.length_c   1.000
_cell.angle_alpha   90.00
_cell.angle_beta   90.00
_cell.angle_gamma   90.00
#
_symmetry.space_group_name_H-M   'P 1'
#
loop_
_entity.id
_entity.type
_entity.pdbx_description
1 polymer ?
#
loop_
_entity_poly.entity_id
_entity_poly.type
_entity_poly.pdbx_seq_one_letter_code
_entity_poly.pdbx_strand_id
1 'polypeptide(L)'
;LFDEKDCWDQHLGLCALSWCCPSIQWASTLSSDRVRLVGSFWVALGVAAIGHHELSNLTVGIAHVIFVSVAVYYRQKLREKYGLEQGTPETLTQDLFVWCFCYCCAAAQEARQVNYVRIAQTSLVPFSAELRLQRTAAPPDAEDNSEDPDAVSP
;
A
#
# COMPACT_ATOMS: atom_id res chain seq x y z
N LEU A 1 -15.99 -3.16 7.39
CA LEU A 1 -17.23 -2.79 6.70
C LEU A 1 -16.94 -1.46 6.02
N PHE A 2 -16.80 -1.46 4.70
CA PHE A 2 -16.31 -0.32 3.93
C PHE A 2 -17.29 0.87 4.04
N ASP A 3 -16.79 2.05 4.42
CA ASP A 3 -17.58 3.27 4.57
C ASP A 3 -17.86 3.85 3.18
N GLU A 4 -19.14 3.98 2.81
CA GLU A 4 -19.58 4.36 1.46
C GLU A 4 -19.14 5.78 1.07
N LYS A 5 -18.80 6.63 2.05
CA LYS A 5 -18.38 8.02 1.83
C LYS A 5 -16.95 8.15 1.31
N ASP A 6 -16.06 7.22 1.66
CA ASP A 6 -14.69 7.23 1.16
C ASP A 6 -14.61 6.80 -0.32
N CYS A 7 -15.61 6.05 -0.79
CA CYS A 7 -15.70 5.47 -2.14
C CYS A 7 -15.80 6.52 -3.26
N TRP A 8 -16.36 7.69 -3.00
CA TRP A 8 -16.78 8.63 -4.05
C TRP A 8 -15.86 9.84 -4.29
N ASP A 9 -15.18 10.38 -3.28
CA ASP A 9 -14.31 11.56 -3.51
C ASP A 9 -12.84 11.18 -3.72
N GLN A 10 -12.21 10.51 -2.74
CA GLN A 10 -10.79 10.23 -2.80
C GLN A 10 -10.45 9.10 -3.80
N HIS A 11 -11.24 8.03 -3.82
CA HIS A 11 -11.02 6.92 -4.75
C HIS A 11 -11.31 7.29 -6.21
N LEU A 12 -12.24 8.23 -6.44
CA LEU A 12 -12.58 8.72 -7.78
C LEU A 12 -11.49 9.64 -8.33
N GLY A 13 -10.90 10.50 -7.50
CA GLY A 13 -9.71 11.27 -7.86
C GLY A 13 -8.51 10.39 -8.23
N LEU A 14 -8.27 9.33 -7.46
CA LEU A 14 -7.25 8.32 -7.77
C LEU A 14 -7.52 7.58 -9.08
N CYS A 15 -8.76 7.17 -9.33
CA CYS A 15 -9.14 6.51 -10.58
C CYS A 15 -9.06 7.46 -11.78
N ALA A 16 -9.53 8.70 -11.64
CA ALA A 16 -9.47 9.73 -12.67
C ALA A 16 -8.01 10.07 -13.02
N LEU A 17 -7.14 10.23 -12.02
CA LEU A 17 -5.72 10.47 -12.24
C LEU A 17 -5.02 9.25 -12.85
N SER A 18 -5.40 8.02 -12.46
CA SER A 18 -4.86 6.79 -13.05
C SER A 18 -5.31 6.59 -14.50
N TRP A 19 -6.48 7.11 -14.87
CA TRP A 19 -6.99 7.04 -16.23
C TRP A 19 -6.41 8.14 -17.12
N CYS A 20 -6.36 9.37 -16.63
CA CYS A 20 -5.91 10.54 -17.38
C CYS A 20 -4.37 10.66 -17.41
N CYS A 21 -3.70 10.35 -16.30
CA CYS A 21 -2.25 10.48 -16.13
C CYS A 21 -1.63 9.28 -15.37
N PRO A 22 -1.75 8.06 -15.89
CA PRO A 22 -1.21 6.84 -15.28
C PRO A 22 0.30 6.90 -14.99
N SER A 23 1.08 7.54 -15.87
CA SER A 23 2.54 7.69 -15.68
C SER A 23 2.87 8.55 -14.44
N ILE A 24 2.09 9.60 -14.19
CA ILE A 24 2.23 10.45 -13.00
C ILE A 24 1.82 9.66 -11.76
N GLN A 25 0.69 8.95 -11.83
CA GLN A 25 0.21 8.16 -10.71
C GLN A 25 1.23 7.07 -10.33
N TRP A 26 1.74 6.31 -11.31
CA TRP A 26 2.71 5.25 -11.06
C TRP A 26 4.02 5.81 -10.48
N ALA A 27 4.52 6.93 -11.01
CA ALA A 27 5.70 7.61 -10.47
C ALA A 27 5.49 8.08 -9.02
N SER A 28 4.31 8.63 -8.71
CA SER A 28 3.94 9.03 -7.35
C SER A 28 3.87 7.83 -6.40
N THR A 29 3.32 6.70 -6.86
CA THR A 29 3.23 5.47 -6.09
C THR A 29 4.61 4.92 -5.73
N LEU A 30 5.55 4.84 -6.68
CA LEU A 30 6.88 4.29 -6.43
C LEU A 30 7.79 5.20 -5.60
N SER A 31 7.60 6.51 -5.69
CA SER A 31 8.37 7.51 -4.95
C SER A 31 7.76 7.86 -3.59
N SER A 32 6.57 7.34 -3.28
CA SER A 32 5.90 7.55 -1.98
C SER A 32 6.79 7.13 -0.81
N ASP A 33 6.84 7.94 0.24
CA ASP A 33 7.64 7.66 1.45
C ASP A 33 7.27 6.35 2.16
N ARG A 34 6.08 5.81 1.89
CA ARG A 34 5.63 4.53 2.45
C ARG A 34 6.39 3.36 1.84
N VAL A 35 6.57 3.35 0.52
CA VAL A 35 7.18 2.23 -0.19
C VAL A 35 8.57 2.52 -0.71
N ARG A 36 8.95 3.77 -0.99
CA ARG A 36 10.30 4.21 -1.40
C ARG A 36 11.00 3.21 -2.32
N LEU A 37 10.30 2.78 -3.37
CA LEU A 37 10.83 1.82 -4.34
C LEU A 37 11.75 2.52 -5.34
N VAL A 38 11.50 3.80 -5.61
CA VAL A 38 12.36 4.66 -6.43
C VAL A 38 12.69 5.92 -5.64
N GLY A 39 13.98 6.27 -5.57
CA GLY A 39 14.45 7.41 -4.78
C GLY A 39 14.10 8.79 -5.37
N SER A 40 13.65 8.86 -6.63
CA SER A 40 13.29 10.11 -7.29
C SER A 40 12.01 9.96 -8.12
N PHE A 41 11.01 10.79 -7.81
CA PHE A 41 9.76 10.90 -8.58
C PHE A 41 10.03 11.19 -10.06
N TRP A 42 10.93 12.11 -10.35
CA TRP A 42 11.23 12.54 -11.73
C TRP A 42 11.84 11.43 -12.58
N VAL A 43 12.63 10.54 -11.97
CA VAL A 43 13.18 9.37 -12.67
C VAL A 43 12.06 8.39 -13.02
N ALA A 44 11.19 8.07 -12.06
CA ALA A 44 10.05 7.19 -12.31
C ALA A 44 9.10 7.79 -13.36
N LEU A 45 8.86 9.09 -13.31
CA LEU A 45 8.03 9.80 -14.29
C LEU A 45 8.67 9.78 -15.68
N GLY A 46 9.98 10.02 -15.79
CA GLY A 46 10.69 9.96 -17.07
C GLY A 46 10.59 8.59 -17.72
N VAL A 47 10.81 7.53 -16.94
CA VAL A 47 10.66 6.14 -17.42
C VAL A 47 9.23 5.86 -17.88
N ALA A 48 8.23 6.27 -17.10
CA ALA A 48 6.83 6.04 -17.44
C ALA A 48 6.31 6.92 -18.58
N ALA A 49 6.87 8.11 -18.78
CA ALA A 49 6.51 9.01 -19.87
C ALA A 49 7.08 8.51 -21.21
N ILE A 50 8.35 8.06 -21.21
CA ILE A 50 8.99 7.50 -22.40
C ILE A 50 8.35 6.17 -22.81
N GLY A 51 7.95 5.35 -21.84
CA GLY A 51 7.30 4.05 -22.06
C GLY A 51 5.83 4.10 -22.47
N HIS A 52 5.17 5.27 -22.36
CA HIS A 52 3.75 5.41 -22.67
C HIS A 52 3.49 5.43 -24.18
N HIS A 53 2.28 5.02 -24.58
CA HIS A 53 1.90 4.76 -25.98
C HIS A 53 2.19 5.91 -26.94
N GLU A 54 2.04 7.16 -26.49
CA GLU A 54 2.22 8.34 -27.35
C GLU A 54 3.69 8.50 -27.81
N LEU A 55 4.66 8.25 -26.94
CA LEU A 55 6.10 8.33 -27.27
C LEU A 55 6.65 6.98 -27.77
N SER A 56 6.01 5.87 -27.42
CA SER A 56 6.38 4.51 -27.85
C SER A 56 6.38 4.33 -29.37
N ASN A 57 5.49 5.02 -30.10
CA ASN A 57 5.43 4.97 -31.57
C ASN A 57 6.76 5.36 -32.24
N LEU A 58 7.56 6.23 -31.61
CA LEU A 58 8.88 6.62 -32.11
C LEU A 58 9.92 5.50 -31.98
N THR A 59 9.72 4.58 -31.04
CA THR A 59 10.64 3.48 -30.72
C THR A 59 10.19 2.11 -31.24
N VAL A 60 9.16 2.08 -32.10
CA VAL A 60 8.55 0.84 -32.63
C VAL A 60 8.12 -0.11 -31.49
N GLY A 61 7.65 0.43 -30.36
CA GLY A 61 7.15 -0.36 -29.24
C GLY A 61 8.19 -0.91 -28.26
N ILE A 62 9.49 -0.75 -28.52
CA ILE A 62 10.54 -1.25 -27.63
C ILE A 62 10.50 -0.56 -26.26
N ALA A 63 10.28 0.76 -26.23
CA ALA A 63 10.18 1.51 -24.98
C ALA A 63 9.00 1.02 -24.12
N HIS A 64 7.89 0.63 -24.75
CA HIS A 64 6.73 0.10 -24.07
C HIS A 64 7.00 -1.25 -23.42
N VAL A 65 7.67 -2.17 -24.12
CA VAL A 65 8.06 -3.49 -23.58
C VAL A 65 9.02 -3.34 -22.39
N ILE A 66 9.99 -2.44 -22.49
CA ILE A 66 10.91 -2.14 -21.37
C ILE A 66 10.12 -1.58 -20.19
N PHE A 67 9.22 -0.63 -20.43
CA PHE A 67 8.40 -0.05 -19.37
C PHE A 67 7.52 -1.08 -18.67
N VAL A 68 6.80 -1.93 -19.42
CA VAL A 68 5.98 -3.01 -18.84
C VAL A 68 6.86 -3.94 -18.00
N SER A 69 8.05 -4.29 -18.48
CA SER A 69 8.98 -5.15 -17.73
C SER A 69 9.42 -4.50 -16.40
N VAL A 70 9.71 -3.20 -16.42
CA VAL A 70 10.05 -2.41 -15.23
C VAL A 70 8.84 -2.29 -14.28
N ALA A 71 7.64 -2.09 -14.82
CA ALA A 71 6.41 -1.98 -14.06
C ALA A 71 6.06 -3.30 -13.36
N VAL A 72 6.18 -4.44 -14.05
CA VAL A 72 6.04 -5.78 -13.47
C VAL A 72 7.09 -6.01 -12.38
N TYR A 73 8.36 -5.65 -12.62
CA TYR A 73 9.42 -5.77 -11.61
C TYR A 73 9.07 -5.02 -10.31
N TYR A 74 8.68 -3.74 -10.41
CA TYR A 74 8.34 -2.96 -9.23
C TYR A 74 7.04 -3.41 -8.57
N ARG A 75 6.08 -3.93 -9.33
CA ARG A 75 4.86 -4.52 -8.79
C ARG A 75 5.15 -5.78 -7.97
N GLN A 76 6.09 -6.61 -8.41
CA GLN A 76 6.57 -7.77 -7.64
C GLN A 76 7.29 -7.33 -6.36
N LYS A 77 8.08 -6.24 -6.41
CA LYS A 77 8.65 -5.62 -5.20
C LYS A 77 7.60 -5.03 -4.26
N LEU A 78 6.52 -4.49 -4.81
CA LEU A 78 5.40 -4.02 -4.02
C LEU A 78 4.75 -5.21 -3.28
N ARG A 79 4.47 -6.31 -3.97
CA ARG A 79 3.94 -7.54 -3.36
C ARG A 79 4.82 -8.07 -2.24
N GLU A 80 6.14 -8.12 -2.46
CA GLU A 80 7.12 -8.48 -1.43
C GLU A 80 6.99 -7.59 -0.18
N LYS A 81 6.87 -6.27 -0.35
CA LYS A 81 6.70 -5.34 0.79
C LYS A 81 5.41 -5.55 1.57
N TYR A 82 4.34 -5.96 0.90
CA TYR A 82 3.04 -6.19 1.55
C TYR A 82 2.84 -7.65 2.00
N GLY A 83 3.86 -8.52 1.87
CA GLY A 83 3.77 -9.94 2.22
C GLY A 83 2.78 -10.72 1.35
N LEU A 84 2.57 -10.27 0.11
CA LEU A 84 1.75 -10.95 -0.89
C LEU A 84 2.60 -11.94 -1.69
N GLU A 85 1.96 -12.98 -2.23
CA GLU A 85 2.61 -13.97 -3.10
C GLU A 85 3.24 -13.31 -4.34
N GLN A 86 4.47 -13.72 -4.65
CA GLN A 86 5.40 -13.03 -5.54
C GLN A 86 6.36 -14.04 -6.16
N GLY A 87 6.83 -13.76 -7.38
CA GLY A 87 7.82 -14.58 -8.07
C GLY A 87 7.31 -15.94 -8.58
N THR A 88 6.02 -16.23 -8.42
CA THR A 88 5.38 -17.40 -9.06
C THR A 88 5.04 -17.11 -10.51
N PRO A 89 5.06 -18.10 -11.42
CA PRO A 89 4.73 -17.88 -12.82
C PRO A 89 3.36 -17.25 -12.99
N GLU A 90 2.36 -17.66 -12.20
CA GLU A 90 1.01 -17.08 -12.19
C GLU A 90 1.01 -15.58 -11.90
N THR A 91 1.71 -15.14 -10.85
CA THR A 91 1.77 -13.73 -10.47
C THR A 91 2.48 -12.88 -11.52
N LEU A 92 3.47 -13.44 -12.21
CA LEU A 92 4.20 -12.77 -13.30
C LEU A 92 3.36 -12.64 -14.57
N THR A 93 2.67 -13.71 -15.01
CA THR A 93 1.76 -13.61 -16.15
C THR A 93 0.63 -12.66 -15.85
N GLN A 94 0.00 -12.75 -14.67
CA GLN A 94 -1.08 -11.85 -14.30
C GLN A 94 -0.65 -10.38 -14.34
N ASP A 95 0.54 -10.06 -13.84
CA ASP A 95 1.06 -8.70 -13.87
C ASP A 95 1.35 -8.22 -15.29
N LEU A 96 1.91 -9.09 -16.13
CA LEU A 96 2.18 -8.76 -17.52
C LEU A 96 0.87 -8.49 -18.27
N PHE A 97 -0.16 -9.33 -18.10
CA PHE A 97 -1.47 -9.10 -18.71
C PHE A 97 -2.14 -7.82 -18.19
N VAL A 98 -2.10 -7.58 -16.88
CA VAL A 98 -2.68 -6.37 -16.28
C VAL A 98 -1.98 -5.11 -16.78
N TRP A 99 -0.65 -5.10 -16.85
CA TRP A 99 0.11 -3.95 -17.35
C TRP A 99 0.02 -3.75 -18.87
N CYS A 100 -0.18 -4.81 -19.66
CA CYS A 100 -0.39 -4.71 -21.10
C CYS A 100 -1.82 -4.27 -21.48
N PHE A 101 -2.85 -4.77 -20.79
CA PHE A 101 -4.25 -4.61 -21.22
C PHE A 101 -5.09 -3.70 -20.32
N CYS A 102 -4.69 -3.47 -19.07
CA CYS A 102 -5.44 -2.68 -18.07
C CYS A 102 -4.48 -1.82 -17.24
N TYR A 103 -3.54 -1.13 -17.89
CA TYR A 103 -2.45 -0.43 -17.21
C TYR A 103 -2.93 0.67 -16.24
N CYS A 104 -4.01 1.37 -16.57
CA CYS A 104 -4.65 2.37 -15.69
C CYS A 104 -5.21 1.71 -14.42
N CYS A 105 -5.77 0.51 -14.54
CA CYS A 105 -6.27 -0.31 -13.44
C CYS A 105 -5.12 -0.75 -12.55
N ALA A 106 -4.00 -1.15 -13.16
CA ALA A 106 -2.77 -1.52 -12.47
C ALA A 106 -2.24 -0.36 -11.61
N ALA A 107 -2.09 0.83 -12.21
CA ALA A 107 -1.63 2.03 -11.54
C ALA A 107 -2.58 2.46 -10.40
N ALA A 108 -3.90 2.41 -10.63
CA ALA A 108 -4.90 2.70 -9.61
C ALA A 108 -4.84 1.72 -8.44
N GLN A 109 -4.69 0.43 -8.74
CA GLN A 109 -4.60 -0.62 -7.74
C GLN A 109 -3.35 -0.47 -6.87
N GLU A 110 -2.18 -0.19 -7.48
CA GLU A 110 -0.94 0.02 -6.76
C GLU A 110 -1.00 1.28 -5.88
N ALA A 111 -1.56 2.37 -6.41
CA ALA A 111 -1.75 3.60 -5.65
C ALA A 111 -2.68 3.39 -4.44
N ARG A 112 -3.78 2.65 -4.62
CA ARG A 112 -4.67 2.28 -3.51
C ARG A 112 -3.94 1.42 -2.48
N GLN A 113 -3.15 0.46 -2.93
CA GLN A 113 -2.37 -0.38 -2.02
C GLN A 113 -1.42 0.47 -1.17
N VAL A 114 -0.72 1.43 -1.77
CA VAL A 114 0.17 2.35 -1.02
C VAL A 114 -0.57 3.30 -0.07
N ASN A 115 -1.71 3.83 -0.49
CA ASN A 115 -2.45 4.83 0.31
C ASN A 115 -3.22 4.22 1.48
N TYR A 116 -3.81 3.03 1.28
CA TYR A 116 -4.78 2.47 2.24
C TYR A 116 -4.29 1.23 2.97
N VAL A 117 -3.37 0.46 2.38
CA VAL A 117 -2.85 -0.74 3.06
C VAL A 117 -1.67 -0.32 3.93
N ARG A 118 -1.77 -0.60 5.23
CA ARG A 118 -0.62 -0.49 6.12
C ARG A 118 0.35 -1.60 5.75
N ILE A 119 1.58 -1.23 5.43
CA ILE A 119 2.66 -2.21 5.26
C ILE A 119 2.76 -2.96 6.59
N ALA A 120 2.54 -4.28 6.55
CA ALA A 120 2.73 -5.13 7.71
C ALA A 120 4.23 -5.13 8.04
N GLN A 121 4.68 -4.17 8.83
CA GLN A 121 5.98 -4.26 9.50
C GLN A 121 5.87 -5.36 10.55
N THR A 122 6.07 -6.61 10.12
CA THR A 122 6.31 -7.70 11.05
C THR A 122 7.79 -7.65 11.46
N SER A 123 8.00 -7.54 12.78
CA SER A 123 9.26 -7.56 13.56
C SER A 123 10.09 -6.26 13.50
N LEU A 124 10.04 -5.36 14.50
CA LEU A 124 10.59 -5.54 15.86
C LEU A 124 9.89 -4.65 16.92
N VAL A 125 8.58 -4.79 17.12
CA VAL A 125 8.02 -4.48 18.44
C VAL A 125 7.29 -5.73 18.88
N PRO A 126 7.81 -6.48 19.88
CA PRO A 126 7.06 -7.61 20.39
C PRO A 126 5.73 -7.05 20.91
N PHE A 127 4.63 -7.62 20.41
CA PHE A 127 3.25 -7.34 20.81
C PHE A 127 3.07 -7.30 22.35
N SER A 128 3.98 -7.91 23.11
CA SER A 128 4.05 -7.86 24.56
C SER A 128 4.42 -6.48 25.15
N ALA A 129 5.03 -5.57 24.39
CA ALA A 129 5.39 -4.22 24.85
C ALA A 129 4.18 -3.29 24.89
N GLU A 130 3.36 -3.29 23.84
CA GLU A 130 2.10 -2.52 23.80
C GLU A 130 1.09 -3.01 24.85
N LEU A 131 1.01 -4.34 25.04
CA LEU A 131 0.13 -4.92 26.05
C LEU A 131 0.57 -4.58 27.49
N ARG A 132 1.87 -4.35 27.73
CA ARG A 132 2.39 -3.90 29.03
C ARG A 132 2.10 -2.41 29.26
N LEU A 133 2.25 -1.56 28.25
CA LEU A 133 1.97 -0.13 28.37
C LEU A 133 0.49 0.16 28.59
N GLN A 134 -0.41 -0.57 27.93
CA GLN A 134 -1.86 -0.46 28.18
C GLN A 134 -2.25 -0.95 29.57
N ARG A 135 -1.55 -1.96 30.14
CA ARG A 135 -1.81 -2.45 31.49
C ARG A 135 -1.30 -1.51 32.59
N THR A 136 -0.21 -0.78 32.34
CA THR A 136 0.34 0.19 33.29
C THR A 136 -0.31 1.57 33.24
N ALA A 137 -1.16 1.83 32.24
CA ALA A 137 -1.90 3.09 32.11
C ALA A 137 -3.28 3.08 32.82
N ALA A 138 -3.65 1.98 33.49
CA ALA A 138 -4.82 1.96 34.36
C ALA A 138 -4.52 2.73 35.65
N PRO A 139 -5.33 3.73 36.05
CA PRO A 139 -5.14 4.49 37.28
C PRO A 139 -5.17 3.61 38.53
N PRO A 140 -4.25 3.79 39.50
CA PRO A 140 -4.23 3.06 40.76
C PRO A 140 -5.13 3.76 41.79
N ASP A 141 -6.44 3.60 41.67
CA ASP A 141 -7.37 4.17 42.65
C ASP A 141 -8.70 3.42 42.65
N ALA A 142 -8.68 2.27 43.32
CA ALA A 142 -9.77 1.80 44.17
C ALA A 142 -9.15 0.87 45.21
N GLU A 143 -8.57 1.48 46.25
CA GLU A 143 -8.18 0.82 47.48
C GLU A 143 -9.34 -0.02 48.02
N ASP A 144 -9.01 -1.28 48.25
CA ASP A 144 -9.36 -2.08 49.42
C ASP A 144 -9.81 -1.22 50.62
N ASN A 145 -11.04 -1.42 51.06
CA ASN A 145 -11.46 -1.03 52.40
C ASN A 145 -12.07 -2.26 53.07
N SER A 146 -11.20 -3.05 53.68
CA SER A 146 -11.52 -4.00 54.72
C SER A 146 -12.16 -3.28 55.89
N GLU A 147 -13.38 -3.64 56.28
CA GLU A 147 -13.84 -3.59 57.67
C GLU A 147 -15.10 -4.46 57.82
N ASP A 148 -14.84 -5.73 58.16
CA ASP A 148 -15.77 -6.59 58.89
C ASP A 148 -15.48 -6.39 60.38
N PRO A 149 -16.48 -6.01 61.18
CA PRO A 149 -16.60 -6.67 62.47
C PRO A 149 -18.05 -6.99 62.84
N ASP A 150 -18.32 -8.29 62.99
CA ASP A 150 -19.04 -8.91 64.11
C ASP A 150 -20.12 -8.08 64.85
N ALA A 151 -21.40 -8.42 64.65
CA ALA A 151 -22.38 -8.41 65.75
C ALA A 151 -23.63 -9.28 65.48
N VAL A 152 -23.57 -10.45 66.08
CA VAL A 152 -24.63 -11.38 66.51
C VAL A 152 -25.95 -10.71 66.97
N SER A 153 -27.08 -11.21 66.43
CA SER A 153 -28.41 -11.60 67.01
C SER A 153 -29.03 -10.85 68.21
N PRO A 154 -30.36 -10.96 68.49
CA PRO A 154 -31.33 -11.97 68.02
C PRO A 154 -32.58 -11.46 67.28
#